data_AF-F0YN31-F1
#
_entry.id   AF-F0YN31-F1
#
_cell.length_a   1.000
_cell.length_b   1.000
_cell.length_c   1.000
_cell.angle_alpha   90.00
_cell.angle_beta   90.00
_cell.angle_gamma   90.00
#
_symmetry.space_group_name_H-M   'P 1'
#
loop_
_entity.id
_entity.type
_entity.pdbx_description
1 polymer ?
#
loop_
_entity_poly.entity_id
_entity_poly.type
_entity_poly.pdbx_seq_one_letter_code
_entity_poly.pdbx_strand_id
1 'polypeptide(L)'
;AVAAAGAIPPLVVLLRSGDDSVKLLAAKVLQNLARGVWEIRNSIGAAGAVPALIEVVNSGDDSSKKHAAHALANLAWHHDGNTLSVASAIV
;
A
#
# COMPACT_ATOMS: atom_id res chain seq x y z
N ALA A 1 7.75 -3.84 -14.65
CA ALA A 1 9.20 -3.92 -14.42
C ALA A 1 9.58 -3.91 -12.92
N VAL A 2 9.18 -2.92 -12.10
CA VAL A 2 9.62 -2.85 -10.67
C VAL A 2 8.95 -3.89 -9.75
N ALA A 3 7.64 -4.15 -9.87
CA ALA A 3 6.96 -5.16 -9.04
C ALA A 3 7.42 -6.60 -9.32
N ALA A 4 7.79 -6.91 -10.56
CA ALA A 4 8.25 -8.24 -10.96
C ALA A 4 9.65 -8.60 -10.44
N ALA A 5 10.42 -7.61 -9.99
CA ALA A 5 11.80 -7.80 -9.53
C ALA A 5 11.91 -8.11 -8.02
N GLY A 6 10.84 -8.52 -7.35
CA GLY A 6 10.88 -8.80 -5.91
C GLY A 6 11.08 -7.55 -5.04
N ALA A 7 10.79 -6.35 -5.57
CA ALA A 7 10.89 -5.10 -4.81
C ALA A 7 9.75 -4.92 -3.79
N ILE A 8 8.68 -5.71 -3.85
CA ILE A 8 7.50 -5.57 -2.98
C ILE A 8 7.83 -5.87 -1.50
N PRO A 9 8.41 -7.03 -1.13
CA PRO A 9 8.77 -7.30 0.26
C PRO A 9 9.64 -6.22 0.92
N PRO A 10 10.74 -5.72 0.31
CA PRO A 10 11.53 -4.66 0.94
C PRO A 10 10.77 -3.34 1.07
N LEU A 11 9.85 -3.02 0.14
CA LEU A 11 8.99 -1.83 0.27
C LEU A 11 8.05 -1.94 1.49
N VAL A 12 7.53 -3.13 1.78
CA VAL A 12 6.69 -3.37 2.98
C VAL A 12 7.50 -3.21 4.27
N VAL A 13 8.75 -3.66 4.28
CA VAL A 13 9.66 -3.44 5.43
C VAL A 13 9.94 -1.95 5.62
N LEU A 14 10.18 -1.22 4.53
CA LEU A 14 10.42 0.23 4.57
C LEU A 14 9.20 1.03 5.06
N LEU A 15 7.97 0.57 4.78
CA LEU A 15 6.76 1.17 5.37
C LEU A 15 6.73 1.06 6.91
N ARG A 16 7.34 0.02 7.48
CA ARG A 16 7.34 -0.21 8.94
C ARG A 16 8.52 0.42 9.65
N SER A 17 9.72 0.29 9.08
CA SER A 17 10.97 0.72 9.73
C SER A 17 11.56 2.02 9.18
N GLY A 18 11.03 2.59 8.10
CA GLY A 18 11.57 3.81 7.51
C GLY A 18 11.12 5.09 8.23
N ASP A 19 11.89 6.16 8.07
CA ASP A 19 11.48 7.53 8.41
C ASP A 19 10.29 7.98 7.56
N ASP A 20 9.65 9.10 7.93
CA ASP A 20 8.44 9.58 7.25
C ASP A 20 8.62 9.80 5.73
N SER A 21 9.80 10.27 5.32
CA SER A 21 10.16 10.40 3.90
C SER A 21 10.25 9.03 3.19
N VAL A 22 10.76 8.02 3.88
CA VAL A 22 10.90 6.65 3.36
C VAL A 22 9.54 5.97 3.29
N LYS A 23 8.71 6.12 4.33
CA LYS A 23 7.31 5.64 4.36
C LYS A 23 6.50 6.25 3.24
N LEU A 24 6.64 7.55 3.01
CA LEU A 24 5.99 8.26 1.90
C LEU A 24 6.39 7.68 0.54
N LEU A 25 7.70 7.52 0.31
CA LEU A 25 8.19 6.95 -0.94
C LEU A 25 7.73 5.51 -1.14
N ALA A 26 7.80 4.68 -0.09
CA ALA A 26 7.33 3.31 -0.14
C ALA A 26 5.82 3.23 -0.43
N ALA A 27 5.00 4.05 0.23
CA ALA A 27 3.56 4.14 0.00
C ALA A 27 3.24 4.60 -1.43
N LYS A 28 3.98 5.58 -1.95
CA LYS A 28 3.82 6.09 -3.32
C LYS A 28 4.20 5.07 -4.38
N VAL A 29 5.28 4.31 -4.16
CA VAL A 29 5.66 3.20 -5.05
C VAL A 29 4.58 2.12 -5.01
N LEU A 30 4.15 1.69 -3.83
CA LEU A 30 3.11 0.67 -3.67
C LEU A 30 1.77 1.11 -4.27
N GLN A 31 1.38 2.38 -4.12
CA GLN A 31 0.21 2.95 -4.78
C GLN A 31 0.31 2.81 -6.31
N ASN A 32 1.47 3.14 -6.88
CA ASN A 32 1.66 3.08 -8.33
C ASN A 32 1.70 1.63 -8.84
N LEU A 33 2.31 0.73 -8.07
CA LEU A 33 2.28 -0.71 -8.35
C LEU A 33 0.86 -1.29 -8.24
N ALA A 34 0.08 -0.83 -7.27
CA ALA A 34 -1.31 -1.22 -7.08
C ALA A 34 -2.24 -0.72 -8.20
N ARG A 35 -1.82 0.24 -9.03
CA ARG A 35 -2.52 0.60 -10.28
C ARG A 35 -2.26 -0.39 -11.43
N GLY A 36 -1.25 -1.25 -11.29
CA GLY A 36 -0.88 -2.25 -12.29
C GLY A 36 -1.88 -3.41 -12.40
N VAL A 37 -1.43 -4.47 -13.07
CA VAL A 37 -2.20 -5.72 -13.30
C VAL A 37 -2.44 -6.51 -12.02
N TRP A 38 -3.43 -7.41 -12.04
CA TRP A 38 -3.89 -8.17 -10.87
C TRP A 38 -2.77 -8.96 -10.18
N GLU A 39 -1.82 -9.54 -10.92
CA GLU A 39 -0.70 -10.33 -10.34
C GLU A 39 0.17 -9.51 -9.40
N ILE A 40 0.41 -8.23 -9.76
CA ILE A 40 1.19 -7.30 -8.95
C ILE A 40 0.43 -6.99 -7.66
N ARG A 41 -0.89 -6.73 -7.75
CA ARG A 41 -1.73 -6.44 -6.58
C ARG A 41 -1.80 -7.63 -5.64
N ASN A 42 -1.95 -8.84 -6.19
CA ASN A 42 -1.94 -10.07 -5.41
C ASN A 42 -0.60 -10.26 -4.70
N SER A 43 0.52 -9.97 -5.38
CA SER A 43 1.85 -10.01 -4.78
C SER A 43 2.03 -8.97 -3.67
N ILE A 44 1.45 -7.77 -3.82
CA ILE A 44 1.43 -6.72 -2.78
C ILE A 44 0.64 -7.18 -1.54
N GLY A 45 -0.55 -7.75 -1.75
CA GLY A 45 -1.35 -8.32 -0.67
C GLY A 45 -0.62 -9.47 0.04
N ALA A 46 -0.08 -10.42 -0.73
CA ALA A 46 0.66 -11.58 -0.22
C ALA A 46 1.94 -11.21 0.53
N ALA A 47 2.59 -10.10 0.17
CA ALA A 47 3.76 -9.57 0.88
C ALA A 47 3.42 -8.89 2.22
N GLY A 48 2.14 -8.82 2.61
CA GLY A 48 1.72 -8.18 3.85
C GLY A 48 1.70 -6.65 3.78
N ALA A 49 1.57 -6.07 2.57
CA ALA A 49 1.52 -4.62 2.44
C ALA A 49 0.24 -3.99 3.02
N VAL A 50 -0.88 -4.72 3.04
CA VAL A 50 -2.17 -4.22 3.56
C VAL A 50 -2.08 -3.74 5.01
N PRO A 51 -1.64 -4.55 5.99
CA PRO A 51 -1.50 -4.08 7.37
C PRO A 51 -0.47 -2.95 7.49
N ALA A 52 0.64 -2.99 6.75
CA ALA A 52 1.64 -1.93 6.78
C ALA A 52 1.09 -0.59 6.25
N LEU A 53 0.25 -0.62 5.21
CA LEU A 53 -0.41 0.58 4.69
C LEU A 53 -1.43 1.14 5.69
N ILE A 54 -2.16 0.28 6.41
CA ILE A 54 -3.08 0.72 7.48
C ILE A 54 -2.31 1.40 8.63
N GLU A 55 -1.15 0.87 9.00
CA GLU A 55 -0.28 1.52 10.00
C GLU A 55 0.16 2.92 9.53
N VAL A 56 0.54 3.07 8.25
CA VAL A 56 0.93 4.38 7.70
C VAL A 56 -0.24 5.35 7.62
N VAL A 57 -1.47 4.90 7.36
CA VAL A 57 -2.67 5.76 7.42
C VAL A 57 -2.91 6.27 8.84
N ASN A 58 -2.62 5.47 9.87
CA ASN A 58 -2.82 5.87 11.26
C ASN A 58 -1.68 6.75 11.80
N SER A 59 -0.43 6.45 11.46
CA SER A 59 0.76 7.08 12.10
C SER A 59 1.62 7.96 11.19
N GLY A 60 1.42 7.97 9.88
CA GLY A 60 2.20 8.81 8.96
C GLY A 60 1.66 10.24 8.81
N ASP A 61 2.40 11.14 8.15
CA ASP A 61 1.93 12.50 7.82
C ASP A 61 0.84 12.50 6.74
N ASP A 62 0.11 13.61 6.58
CA ASP A 62 -0.98 13.79 5.59
C ASP A 62 -0.65 13.26 4.20
N SER A 63 0.57 13.50 3.73
CA SER A 63 1.01 13.00 2.42
C SER A 63 1.14 11.48 2.41
N SER A 64 1.76 10.88 3.43
CA SER A 64 1.89 9.43 3.55
C SER A 64 0.53 8.75 3.70
N LYS A 65 -0.37 9.32 4.52
CA LYS A 65 -1.76 8.85 4.68
C LYS A 65 -2.50 8.82 3.35
N LYS A 66 -2.42 9.91 2.56
CA LYS A 66 -3.09 10.01 1.26
C LYS A 66 -2.61 8.94 0.28
N HIS A 67 -1.31 8.73 0.18
CA HIS A 67 -0.75 7.72 -0.72
C HIS A 67 -1.10 6.30 -0.25
N ALA A 68 -1.04 6.04 1.06
CA ALA A 68 -1.39 4.75 1.62
C ALA A 68 -2.88 4.42 1.46
N ALA A 69 -3.78 5.39 1.68
CA ALA A 69 -5.21 5.24 1.44
C ALA A 69 -5.51 4.96 -0.03
N HIS A 70 -4.87 5.67 -0.96
CA HIS A 70 -5.02 5.38 -2.40
C HIS A 70 -4.47 4.00 -2.78
N ALA A 71 -3.37 3.55 -2.18
CA ALA A 71 -2.84 2.21 -2.41
C ALA A 71 -3.86 1.14 -1.95
N LEU A 72 -4.41 1.31 -0.75
CA LEU A 72 -5.45 0.43 -0.21
C LEU A 72 -6.71 0.42 -1.08
N ALA A 73 -7.17 1.59 -1.54
CA ALA A 73 -8.32 1.69 -2.46
C ALA A 73 -8.08 0.92 -3.76
N ASN A 74 -6.89 1.06 -4.36
CA ASN A 74 -6.52 0.33 -5.58
C ASN A 74 -6.43 -1.19 -5.35
N LEU A 75 -6.00 -1.63 -4.17
CA LEU A 75 -5.98 -3.05 -3.81
C LEU A 75 -7.40 -3.60 -3.54
N ALA A 76 -8.29 -2.79 -2.96
CA ALA A 76 -9.66 -3.18 -2.61
C ALA A 76 -10.63 -3.18 -3.80
N TRP A 77 -10.48 -2.25 -4.76
CA TRP A 77 -11.43 -2.10 -5.88
C TRP A 77 -11.55 -3.31 -6.80
N HIS A 78 -10.59 -4.23 -6.79
CA HIS A 78 -10.65 -5.46 -7.58
C HIS A 78 -10.84 -6.73 -6.74
N HIS A 79 -10.92 -6.59 -5.42
CA HIS A 79 -11.27 -7.67 -4.53
C HIS A 79 -12.67 -7.35 -4.00
N ASP A 80 -13.72 -7.82 -4.69
CA ASP A 80 -15.14 -7.63 -4.36
C ASP A 80 -15.48 -7.91 -2.87
N GLY A 81 -14.61 -8.59 -2.12
CA GLY A 81 -14.75 -8.82 -0.67
C GLY A 81 -14.07 -7.84 0.29
N ASN A 82 -13.19 -6.91 -0.15
CA ASN A 82 -12.43 -6.04 0.76
C ASN A 82 -12.93 -4.58 0.83
N THR A 83 -14.04 -4.28 0.16
CA THR A 83 -14.68 -2.96 0.10
C THR A 83 -14.99 -2.37 1.48
N LEU A 84 -15.23 -3.22 2.48
CA LEU A 84 -15.53 -2.81 3.85
C LEU A 84 -14.33 -2.18 4.59
N SER A 85 -13.11 -2.64 4.33
CA SER A 85 -11.94 -2.17 5.09
C SER A 85 -11.42 -0.81 4.61
N VAL A 86 -11.70 -0.42 3.36
CA VAL A 86 -11.31 0.88 2.80
C VAL A 86 -12.31 1.99 3.09
N ALA A 87 -13.60 1.64 3.24
CA ALA A 87 -14.64 2.61 3.56
C ALA A 87 -14.45 3.22 4.97
N SER A 88 -14.02 2.42 5.95
CA SER A 88 -13.77 2.92 7.33
C SER A 88 -12.45 3.68 7.50
N ALA A 89 -11.54 3.64 6.52
CA ALA A 89 -10.28 4.38 6.59
C ALA A 89 -10.37 5.78 5.95
N ILE A 90 -11.48 6.08 5.26
CA ILE A 90 -11.71 7.33 4.52
C ILE A 90 -12.78 8.22 5.20
N VAL A 91 -13.46 7.72 6.26
CA VAL A 91 -14.46 8.48 7.04
C VAL A 91 -13.97 8.84 8.43
#